data_AF-A0A4Q5SKQ0-F1
#
_entry.id   AF-A0A4Q5SKQ0-F1
#
_cell.length_a   1.000
_cell.length_b   1.000
_cell.length_c   1.000
_cell.angle_alpha   90.00
_cell.angle_beta   90.00
_cell.angle_gamma   90.00
#
_symmetry.space_group_name_H-M   'P 1'
#
loop_
_entity.id
_entity.type
_entity.pdbx_description
1 polymer ?
#
loop_
_entity_poly.entity_id
_entity_poly.type
_entity_poly.pdbx_seq_one_letter_code
_entity_poly.pdbx_strand_id
1 'polypeptide(L)'
;MTDLNEFECEMLDALLEAFGIPDSLTRLQLLDLFGNDEATAFAMVQILLREDLVKISGSHGDFELPEKLILKPKGEKFLKEGGFSRRYQREQEKPVEVSGTLAKLQQQNMRLQNLKLSNETEINNLQKKVSNLQARQMIGYILVVVALVLGFIIGYIIKS
;
A
#
# COMPACT_ATOMS: atom_id res chain seq x y z
N MET A 1 2.73 5.56 -17.96
CA MET A 1 3.67 5.49 -16.84
C MET A 1 3.52 4.09 -16.28
N THR A 2 4.49 3.24 -16.54
CA THR A 2 4.60 1.93 -15.88
C THR A 2 5.03 2.19 -14.44
N ASP A 3 4.32 1.60 -13.49
CA ASP A 3 4.69 1.59 -12.07
C ASP A 3 5.96 0.73 -11.88
N LEU A 4 7.09 1.22 -12.40
CA LEU A 4 8.39 0.57 -12.23
C LEU A 4 8.98 1.03 -10.92
N ASN A 5 9.46 0.09 -10.12
CA ASN A 5 10.21 0.41 -8.92
C ASN A 5 11.66 0.84 -9.27
N GLU A 6 12.40 1.35 -8.28
CA GLU A 6 13.79 1.81 -8.46
C GLU A 6 14.70 0.69 -8.97
N PHE A 7 14.55 -0.52 -8.44
CA PHE A 7 15.32 -1.69 -8.83
C PHE A 7 15.03 -2.14 -10.27
N GLU A 8 13.77 -2.10 -10.71
CA GLU A 8 13.39 -2.40 -12.10
C GLU A 8 13.94 -1.35 -13.07
N CYS A 9 14.00 -0.08 -12.65
CA CYS A 9 14.65 0.98 -13.42
C CYS A 9 16.16 0.72 -13.58
N GLU A 10 16.84 0.37 -12.48
CA GLU A 10 18.26 0.02 -12.49
C GLU A 10 18.54 -1.21 -13.38
N MET A 11 17.69 -2.24 -13.31
CA MET A 11 17.81 -3.43 -14.14
C MET A 11 17.62 -3.13 -15.63
N LEU A 12 16.65 -2.27 -15.98
CA LEU A 12 16.42 -1.85 -17.37
C LEU A 12 17.59 -1.02 -17.91
N ASP A 13 18.18 -0.17 -17.07
CA ASP A 13 19.37 0.61 -17.43
C ASP A 13 20.58 -0.32 -17.62
N ALA A 14 20.80 -1.27 -16.71
CA ALA A 14 21.85 -2.29 -16.86
C ALA A 14 21.66 -3.14 -18.12
N LEU A 15 20.42 -3.49 -18.46
CA LEU A 15 20.08 -4.21 -19.69
C LEU A 15 20.38 -3.36 -20.94
N LEU A 16 20.06 -2.06 -20.92
CA LEU A 16 20.38 -1.13 -22.01
C LEU A 16 21.89 -0.93 -22.16
N GLU A 17 22.62 -0.87 -21.05
CA GLU A 17 24.09 -0.81 -21.03
C GLU A 17 24.73 -2.07 -21.57
N ALA A 18 24.13 -3.24 -21.31
CA ALA A 18 24.63 -4.54 -21.77
C ALA A 18 24.65 -4.69 -23.30
N PHE A 19 23.88 -3.88 -24.05
CA PHE A 19 24.03 -3.81 -25.50
C PHE A 19 25.45 -3.32 -25.87
N GLY A 20 26.01 -2.32 -25.20
CA GLY A 20 27.41 -1.93 -25.39
C GLY A 20 27.80 -1.64 -26.86
N ILE A 21 28.89 -2.26 -27.34
CA ILE A 21 29.43 -2.10 -28.70
C ILE A 21 28.65 -2.93 -29.76
N PRO A 22 28.19 -4.17 -29.49
CA PRO A 22 27.22 -4.79 -30.38
C PRO A 22 25.84 -4.19 -30.10
N ASP A 23 25.26 -3.45 -31.04
CA ASP A 23 23.87 -2.95 -30.94
C ASP A 23 22.81 -4.07 -30.89
N SER A 24 23.16 -5.30 -30.54
CA SER A 24 22.27 -6.42 -30.42
C SER A 24 22.65 -7.40 -29.31
N LEU A 25 21.64 -7.94 -28.65
CA LEU A 25 21.74 -9.02 -27.67
C LEU A 25 20.98 -10.24 -28.17
N THR A 26 21.60 -11.40 -28.05
CA THR A 26 20.97 -12.70 -28.33
C THR A 26 20.22 -13.23 -27.11
N ARG A 27 19.27 -14.15 -27.31
CA ARG A 27 18.55 -14.82 -26.21
C ARG A 27 19.48 -15.38 -25.13
N LEU A 28 20.58 -16.01 -25.51
CA LEU A 28 21.55 -16.59 -24.56
C LEU A 28 22.23 -15.51 -23.71
N GLN A 29 22.61 -14.38 -24.31
CA GLN A 29 23.19 -13.26 -23.58
C GLN A 29 22.18 -12.58 -22.66
N LEU A 30 20.92 -12.49 -23.08
CA LEU A 30 19.84 -12.02 -22.22
C LEU A 30 19.67 -12.93 -21.01
N LEU A 31 19.56 -14.25 -21.23
CA LEU A 31 19.43 -15.19 -20.12
C LEU A 31 20.61 -15.15 -19.15
N ASP A 32 21.83 -14.97 -19.65
CA ASP A 32 23.03 -14.85 -18.82
C ASP A 32 22.97 -13.62 -17.90
N LEU A 33 22.51 -12.46 -18.42
CA LEU A 33 22.31 -11.23 -17.64
C LEU A 33 21.28 -11.38 -16.52
N PHE A 34 20.26 -12.21 -16.74
CA PHE A 34 19.17 -12.46 -15.78
C PHE A 34 19.35 -13.76 -14.99
N GLY A 35 20.53 -14.39 -15.01
CA GLY A 35 20.81 -15.61 -14.24
C GLY A 35 19.92 -16.81 -14.61
N ASN A 36 19.56 -16.94 -15.89
CA ASN A 36 18.59 -17.89 -16.45
C ASN A 36 17.14 -17.69 -16.00
N ASP A 37 16.79 -16.54 -15.42
CA ASP A 37 15.39 -16.17 -15.16
C ASP A 37 14.73 -15.61 -16.43
N GLU A 38 14.13 -16.50 -17.19
CA GLU A 38 13.43 -16.16 -18.45
C GLU A 38 12.19 -15.29 -18.21
N ALA A 39 11.49 -15.45 -17.09
CA ALA A 39 10.27 -14.68 -16.82
C ALA A 39 10.60 -13.20 -16.56
N THR A 40 11.62 -12.96 -15.74
CA THR A 40 12.10 -11.61 -15.45
C THR A 40 12.71 -10.97 -16.70
N ALA A 41 13.54 -11.70 -17.45
CA ALA A 41 14.11 -11.21 -18.70
C ALA A 41 13.00 -10.83 -19.72
N PHE A 42 11.98 -11.67 -19.87
CA PHE A 42 10.87 -11.39 -20.78
C PHE A 42 10.09 -10.13 -20.37
N ALA A 43 9.77 -9.98 -19.08
CA ALA A 43 9.08 -8.79 -18.57
C ALA A 43 9.85 -7.49 -18.89
N MET A 44 11.16 -7.48 -18.66
CA MET A 44 12.02 -6.32 -18.95
C MET A 44 12.10 -6.02 -20.45
N VAL A 45 12.21 -7.05 -21.29
CA VAL A 45 12.23 -6.90 -22.74
C VAL A 45 10.91 -6.32 -23.26
N GLN A 46 9.77 -6.75 -22.72
CA GLN A 46 8.46 -6.21 -23.08
C GLN A 46 8.32 -4.72 -22.72
N ILE A 47 8.92 -4.28 -21.61
CA ILE A 47 8.97 -2.86 -21.25
C ILE A 47 9.81 -2.08 -22.27
N LEU A 48 11.00 -2.56 -22.64
CA LEU A 48 11.85 -1.92 -23.63
C LEU A 48 11.21 -1.85 -25.03
N LEU A 49 10.43 -2.86 -25.41
CA LEU A 49 9.68 -2.89 -26.66
C LEU A 49 8.54 -1.88 -26.66
N ARG A 50 7.79 -1.80 -25.55
CA ARG A 50 6.70 -0.84 -25.36
C ARG A 50 7.17 0.61 -25.42
N GLU A 51 8.33 0.90 -24.82
CA GLU A 51 8.97 2.21 -24.85
C GLU A 51 9.69 2.51 -26.18
N ASP A 52 9.65 1.55 -27.11
CA ASP A 52 10.24 1.65 -28.45
C ASP A 52 11.77 1.91 -28.41
N LEU A 53 12.45 1.34 -27.40
CA LEU A 53 13.90 1.47 -27.21
C LEU A 53 14.69 0.37 -27.92
N VAL A 54 14.06 -0.79 -28.12
CA VAL A 54 14.64 -1.97 -28.81
C VAL A 54 13.70 -2.47 -29.90
N LYS A 55 14.23 -3.24 -30.86
CA LYS A 55 13.45 -4.02 -31.83
C LYS A 55 13.82 -5.49 -31.75
N ILE A 56 12.86 -6.34 -32.09
CA ILE A 56 13.08 -7.77 -32.23
C ILE A 56 13.58 -8.07 -33.65
N SER A 57 14.45 -9.07 -33.77
CA SER A 57 14.85 -9.69 -35.02
C SER A 57 14.86 -11.21 -34.84
N GLY A 58 14.20 -11.94 -35.73
CA GLY A 58 14.10 -13.41 -35.64
C GLY A 58 12.71 -13.89 -35.23
N SER A 59 12.57 -15.21 -35.09
CA SER A 59 11.31 -15.85 -34.68
C SER A 59 11.16 -15.80 -33.17
N HIS A 60 9.93 -15.61 -32.67
CA HIS A 60 9.63 -15.74 -31.24
C HIS A 60 8.15 -16.14 -31.06
N GLY A 61 7.87 -16.92 -30.02
CA GLY A 61 6.49 -17.16 -29.57
C GLY A 61 5.90 -15.96 -28.83
N ASP A 62 4.59 -16.00 -28.57
CA ASP A 62 3.86 -14.91 -27.88
C ASP A 62 4.34 -14.66 -26.43
N PHE A 63 4.97 -15.67 -25.82
CA PHE A 63 5.43 -15.66 -24.42
C PHE A 63 6.89 -16.08 -24.26
N GLU A 64 7.69 -15.97 -25.32
CA GLU A 64 9.09 -16.40 -25.33
C GLU A 64 10.03 -15.22 -25.54
N LEU A 65 11.25 -15.34 -25.00
CA LEU A 65 12.30 -14.39 -25.29
C LEU A 65 12.63 -14.39 -26.79
N PRO A 66 12.74 -13.21 -27.41
CA PRO A 66 13.11 -13.12 -28.81
C PRO A 66 14.52 -13.65 -29.06
N GLU A 67 14.74 -14.27 -30.22
CA GLU A 67 16.05 -14.78 -30.64
C GLU A 67 17.13 -13.70 -30.57
N LYS A 68 16.79 -12.49 -31.01
CA LYS A 68 17.69 -11.34 -31.02
C LYS A 68 16.94 -10.04 -30.77
N LEU A 69 17.48 -9.24 -29.87
CA LEU A 69 17.12 -7.84 -29.66
C LEU A 69 18.16 -6.95 -30.31
N ILE A 70 17.70 -5.83 -30.87
CA ILE A 70 18.57 -4.81 -31.46
C ILE A 70 18.22 -3.47 -30.82
N LEU A 71 19.22 -2.79 -30.29
CA LEU A 71 19.09 -1.46 -29.72
C LEU A 71 18.73 -0.45 -30.83
N LYS A 72 17.75 0.41 -30.56
CA LYS A 72 17.44 1.53 -31.47
C LYS A 72 18.30 2.74 -31.09
N PRO A 73 18.58 3.66 -32.04
CA PRO A 73 19.24 4.93 -31.72
C PRO A 73 18.51 5.76 -30.66
N LYS A 74 17.19 5.54 -30.51
CA LYS A 74 16.37 6.13 -29.44
C LYS A 74 16.75 5.58 -28.06
N GLY A 75 17.04 4.29 -27.95
CA GLY A 75 17.53 3.63 -26.73
C GLY A 75 18.88 4.17 -26.28
N GLU A 76 19.83 4.34 -27.21
CA GLU A 76 21.13 4.95 -26.88
C GLU A 76 21.01 6.39 -26.37
N LYS A 77 20.18 7.20 -27.06
CA LYS A 77 19.94 8.59 -26.63
C LYS A 77 19.29 8.62 -25.25
N PHE A 78 18.34 7.73 -25.02
CA PHE A 78 17.65 7.61 -23.74
C PHE A 78 18.61 7.24 -22.59
N LEU A 79 19.53 6.30 -22.82
CA LEU A 79 20.56 5.96 -21.84
C LEU A 79 21.50 7.14 -21.57
N LYS A 80 21.94 7.86 -22.61
CA LYS A 80 22.76 9.08 -22.46
C LYS A 80 22.06 10.22 -21.71
N GLU A 81 20.73 10.25 -21.74
CA GLU A 81 19.94 11.21 -20.97
C GLU A 81 19.83 10.82 -19.48
N GLY A 82 20.28 9.63 -19.09
CA GLY A 82 20.26 9.09 -17.72
C GLY A 82 19.24 7.98 -17.49
N GLY A 83 18.69 7.41 -18.56
CA GLY A 83 17.92 6.16 -18.50
C GLY A 83 16.60 6.25 -17.72
N PHE A 84 16.12 5.08 -17.30
CA PHE A 84 14.94 4.91 -16.48
C PHE A 84 15.15 5.48 -15.08
N SER A 85 16.35 5.32 -14.51
CA SER A 85 16.69 5.82 -13.17
C SER A 85 16.55 7.33 -13.05
N ARG A 86 17.06 8.11 -14.02
CA ARG A 86 16.91 9.57 -14.00
C ARG A 86 15.49 10.03 -14.28
N ARG A 87 14.72 9.29 -15.11
CA ARG A 87 13.29 9.58 -15.28
C ARG A 87 12.53 9.36 -13.99
N TYR A 88 12.78 8.25 -13.30
CA TYR A 88 12.19 7.93 -12.01
C TYR A 88 12.53 8.98 -10.95
N GLN A 89 13.80 9.39 -10.85
CA GLN A 89 14.21 10.49 -9.96
C GLN A 89 13.51 11.81 -10.30
N ARG A 90 13.41 12.19 -11.58
CA ARG A 90 12.65 13.40 -11.98
C ARG A 90 11.17 13.30 -11.66
N GLU A 91 10.57 12.12 -11.70
CA GLU A 91 9.18 11.92 -11.32
C GLU A 91 8.98 12.02 -9.80
N GLN A 92 9.97 11.60 -9.01
CA GLN A 92 9.99 11.84 -7.56
C GLN A 92 10.29 13.30 -7.19
N GLU A 93 11.19 13.96 -7.94
CA GLU A 93 11.60 15.35 -7.72
C GLU A 93 10.58 16.37 -8.19
N LYS A 94 9.70 15.99 -9.14
CA LYS A 94 8.53 16.82 -9.45
C LYS A 94 7.82 17.01 -8.12
N PRO A 95 7.68 18.26 -7.63
CA PRO A 95 6.81 18.52 -6.50
C PRO A 95 5.45 18.10 -7.00
N VAL A 96 5.03 16.91 -6.58
CA VAL A 96 3.72 16.38 -6.91
C VAL A 96 2.78 17.53 -6.53
N GLU A 97 1.88 17.92 -7.42
CA GLU A 97 0.84 18.91 -7.13
C GLU A 97 -0.14 18.30 -6.09
N VAL A 98 0.36 17.88 -4.92
CA VAL A 98 -0.39 17.24 -3.85
C VAL A 98 -1.11 18.27 -2.99
N SER A 99 -1.01 19.57 -3.28
CA SER A 99 -1.77 20.58 -2.55
C SER A 99 -3.27 20.30 -2.55
N GLY A 100 -3.81 19.61 -3.58
CA GLY A 100 -5.20 19.16 -3.59
C GLY A 100 -5.45 17.87 -2.82
N THR A 101 -4.65 16.83 -3.05
CA THR A 101 -4.90 15.48 -2.53
C THR A 101 -4.41 15.31 -1.09
N LEU A 102 -3.27 15.90 -0.74
CA LEU A 102 -2.73 15.89 0.62
C LEU A 102 -3.54 16.79 1.54
N ALA A 103 -4.04 17.94 1.05
CA ALA A 103 -4.99 18.75 1.80
C ALA A 103 -6.32 18.01 2.02
N LYS A 104 -6.83 17.29 1.01
CA LYS A 104 -8.02 16.43 1.17
C LYS A 104 -7.79 15.30 2.17
N LEU A 105 -6.63 14.64 2.14
CA LEU A 105 -6.26 13.60 3.11
C LEU A 105 -6.10 14.17 4.52
N GLN A 106 -5.50 15.34 4.67
CA GLN A 106 -5.36 16.03 5.95
C GLN A 106 -6.72 16.47 6.49
N GLN A 107 -7.60 16.98 5.63
CA GLN A 107 -8.98 17.33 5.98
C GLN A 107 -9.79 16.08 6.39
N GLN A 108 -9.62 14.96 5.68
CA GLN A 108 -10.25 13.68 6.03
C GLN A 108 -9.73 13.14 7.37
N ASN A 109 -8.42 13.22 7.63
CA ASN A 109 -7.83 12.81 8.90
C ASN A 109 -8.34 13.64 10.08
N MET A 110 -8.42 14.98 9.93
CA MET A 110 -9.03 15.84 10.96
C MET A 110 -10.50 15.51 11.19
N ARG A 111 -11.26 15.26 10.10
CA ARG A 111 -12.67 14.87 10.21
C ARG A 111 -12.82 13.55 10.96
N LEU A 112 -12.00 12.55 10.65
CA LEU A 112 -11.99 11.25 11.33
C LEU A 112 -11.60 11.38 12.81
N GLN A 113 -10.61 12.22 13.12
CA GLN A 113 -10.18 12.46 14.50
C GLN A 113 -11.29 13.13 15.33
N ASN A 114 -11.98 14.12 14.76
CA ASN A 114 -13.14 14.74 15.42
C ASN A 114 -14.30 13.75 15.62
N LEU A 115 -14.53 12.87 14.64
CA LEU A 115 -15.57 11.85 14.73
C LEU A 115 -15.24 10.83 15.83
N LYS A 116 -13.97 10.42 15.95
CA LYS A 116 -13.48 9.59 17.06
C LYS A 116 -13.69 10.28 18.41
N LEU A 117 -13.29 11.54 18.54
CA LEU A 117 -13.45 12.31 19.78
C LEU A 117 -14.94 12.44 20.18
N SER A 118 -15.81 12.68 19.20
CA SER A 118 -17.26 12.75 19.41
C SER A 118 -17.82 11.41 19.89
N ASN A 119 -17.43 10.30 19.23
CA ASN A 119 -17.86 8.96 19.60
C ASN A 119 -17.35 8.57 21.01
N GLU A 120 -16.10 8.87 21.34
CA GLU A 120 -15.55 8.64 22.68
C GLU A 120 -16.32 9.43 23.75
N THR A 121 -16.68 10.67 23.45
CA THR A 121 -17.49 11.50 24.35
C THR A 121 -18.89 10.90 24.56
N GLU A 122 -19.51 10.42 23.48
CA GLU A 122 -20.82 9.76 23.54
C GLU A 122 -20.77 8.44 24.33
N ILE A 123 -19.74 7.62 24.10
CA ILE A 123 -19.50 6.39 24.86
C ILE A 123 -19.33 6.71 26.35
N ASN A 124 -18.52 7.71 26.69
CA ASN A 124 -18.33 8.12 28.08
C ASN A 124 -19.64 8.61 28.73
N ASN A 125 -20.47 9.35 27.99
CA ASN A 125 -21.77 9.79 28.48
C ASN A 125 -22.75 8.62 28.66
N LEU A 126 -22.77 7.65 27.74
CA LEU A 126 -23.56 6.44 27.85
C LEU A 126 -23.11 5.59 29.04
N GLN A 127 -21.80 5.41 29.23
CA GLN A 127 -21.25 4.70 30.39
C GLN A 127 -21.65 5.37 31.71
N LYS A 128 -21.60 6.71 31.81
CA LYS A 128 -22.07 7.44 32.99
C LYS A 128 -23.57 7.26 33.24
N LYS A 129 -24.39 7.22 32.18
CA LYS A 129 -25.83 6.94 32.32
C LYS A 129 -26.07 5.53 32.83
N VAL A 130 -25.36 4.54 32.28
CA VAL A 130 -25.45 3.14 32.69
C VAL A 130 -25.00 2.97 34.15
N SER A 131 -23.88 3.56 34.55
CA SER A 131 -23.39 3.47 35.92
C SER A 131 -24.35 4.13 36.92
N ASN A 132 -24.95 5.28 36.57
CA ASN A 132 -25.95 5.92 37.40
C ASN A 132 -27.23 5.07 37.54
N LEU A 133 -27.67 4.41 36.46
CA LEU A 133 -28.82 3.51 36.50
C LEU A 133 -28.52 2.26 37.34
N GLN A 134 -27.34 1.66 37.16
CA GLN A 134 -26.89 0.51 37.96
C GLN A 134 -26.77 0.87 39.45
N ALA A 135 -26.23 2.04 39.79
CA ALA A 135 -26.16 2.52 41.16
C ALA A 135 -27.55 2.68 41.79
N ARG A 136 -28.50 3.28 41.05
CA ARG A 136 -29.89 3.41 41.51
C ARG A 136 -30.56 2.05 41.72
N GLN A 137 -30.36 1.11 40.80
CA GLN A 137 -30.89 -0.25 40.94
C GLN A 137 -30.26 -0.97 42.14
N MET A 138 -28.95 -0.88 42.33
CA MET A 138 -28.25 -1.48 43.46
C MET A 138 -28.78 -0.94 44.80
N ILE A 139 -28.93 0.38 44.92
CA ILE A 139 -29.51 1.02 46.12
C ILE A 139 -30.95 0.51 46.34
N GLY A 140 -31.76 0.41 45.28
CA GLY A 140 -33.11 -0.13 45.34
C GLY A 140 -33.14 -1.58 45.86
N TYR A 141 -32.28 -2.45 45.33
CA TYR A 141 -32.18 -3.84 45.78
C TYR A 141 -31.76 -3.94 47.25
N ILE A 142 -30.78 -3.14 47.69
CA ILE A 142 -30.36 -3.12 49.09
C ILE A 142 -31.52 -2.73 50.01
N LEU A 143 -32.30 -1.70 49.64
CA LEU A 143 -33.45 -1.28 50.44
C LEU A 143 -34.53 -2.37 50.56
N VAL A 144 -34.80 -3.10 49.47
CA VAL A 144 -35.75 -4.23 49.49
C VAL A 144 -35.25 -5.34 50.42
N VAL A 145 -33.97 -5.69 50.36
CA VAL A 145 -33.38 -6.71 51.24
C VAL A 145 -33.47 -6.28 52.71
N VAL A 146 -33.13 -5.03 53.02
CA VAL A 146 -33.24 -4.49 54.39
C VAL A 146 -34.68 -4.53 54.90
N ALA A 147 -35.65 -4.13 54.07
CA ALA A 147 -37.08 -4.17 54.43
C ALA A 147 -37.56 -5.60 54.70
N LEU A 148 -37.13 -6.59 53.90
CA LEU A 148 -37.46 -8.00 54.11
C LEU A 148 -36.88 -8.53 55.44
N VAL A 149 -35.62 -8.19 55.75
CA VAL A 149 -34.98 -8.60 57.01
C VAL A 149 -35.70 -8.00 58.22
N LEU A 150 -36.01 -6.69 58.18
CA LEU A 150 -36.74 -6.03 59.26
C LEU A 150 -38.16 -6.61 59.43
N GLY A 151 -38.88 -6.84 58.32
CA GLY A 151 -40.20 -7.47 58.34
C GLY A 151 -40.16 -8.89 58.93
N PHE A 152 -39.13 -9.67 58.60
CA PHE A 152 -38.93 -11.01 59.16
C PHE A 152 -38.67 -10.96 60.67
N ILE A 153 -37.81 -10.07 61.14
CA ILE A 153 -37.49 -9.91 62.57
C ILE A 153 -38.74 -9.50 63.36
N ILE A 154 -39.48 -8.49 62.88
CA ILE A 154 -40.72 -8.03 63.54
C ILE A 154 -41.76 -9.15 63.56
N GLY A 155 -41.95 -9.85 62.44
CA GLY A 155 -42.87 -10.98 62.36
C GLY A 155 -42.51 -12.13 63.30
N TYR A 156 -41.21 -12.39 63.48
CA TYR A 156 -40.71 -13.39 64.42
C TYR A 156 -40.97 -13.00 65.88
N ILE A 157 -40.74 -11.74 66.25
CA ILE A 157 -40.95 -11.23 67.61
C ILE A 157 -42.45 -11.24 67.99
N ILE A 158 -43.34 -10.91 67.06
CA ILE A 158 -44.79 -10.88 67.34
C ILE A 158 -45.39 -12.29 67.44
N LYS A 159 -44.83 -13.26 66.72
CA LYS A 159 -45.33 -14.64 66.69
C LYS A 159 -44.78 -15.50 67.84
N SER A 160 -43.63 -15.12 68.41
CA SER A 160 -43.02 -15.76 69.58
C SER A 160 -43.57 -15.20 70.89
#